data_AF-C7M006-F1
#
_entry.id   AF-C7M006-F1
#
_cell.length_a   1.000
_cell.length_b   1.000
_cell.length_c   1.000
_cell.angle_alpha   90.00
_cell.angle_beta   90.00
_cell.angle_gamma   90.00
#
_symmetry.space_group_name_H-M   'P 1'
#
loop_
_entity.id
_entity.type
_entity.pdbx_description
1 polymer ?
#
loop_
_entity_poly.entity_id
_entity_poly.type
_entity_poly.pdbx_seq_one_letter_code
_entity_poly.pdbx_strand_id
1 'polypeptide(L)'
;MQQALLQLAARLCRGELPGALFGQPAVTLDASSEDNATSVLGPRYLAAGGDPRMLGFTTVPVSFPADFERLRRTVLDNHARLVIVEPLSGALGGRVDTHRDADVRAVLGRLRSIACDAGATIVGIGHLTKASGAAPLDRLLGSRAFPAAARSVLLLGSHGDVLALASVKSSYGLKPTPLGLAVEGRTLEVDDKQINTSTVRLLGVP
;
A
#
# COMPACT_ATOMS: atom_id res chain seq x y z
N MET A 1 -6.72 -4.94 -1.02
CA MET A 1 -5.97 -3.95 -0.22
C MET A 1 -5.56 -2.77 -1.09
N GLN A 2 -4.95 -3.01 -2.25
CA GLN A 2 -4.49 -2.00 -3.20
C GLN A 2 -5.47 -0.85 -3.45
N GLN A 3 -6.73 -1.16 -3.76
CA GLN A 3 -7.73 -0.13 -4.02
C GLN A 3 -8.03 0.78 -2.82
N ALA A 4 -7.95 0.27 -1.60
CA ALA A 4 -8.09 1.09 -0.40
C ALA A 4 -6.90 2.03 -0.23
N LEU A 5 -5.69 1.59 -0.58
CA LEU A 5 -4.50 2.45 -0.60
C LEU A 5 -4.58 3.52 -1.70
N LEU A 6 -5.14 3.21 -2.87
CA LEU A 6 -5.39 4.23 -3.91
C LEU A 6 -6.38 5.30 -3.43
N GLN A 7 -7.39 4.93 -2.65
CA GLN A 7 -8.26 5.91 -1.98
C GLN A 7 -7.50 6.80 -1.00
N LEU A 8 -6.62 6.21 -0.18
CA LEU A 8 -5.77 7.00 0.72
C LEU A 8 -4.80 7.89 -0.06
N ALA A 9 -4.20 7.40 -1.15
CA ALA A 9 -3.33 8.16 -2.03
C ALA A 9 -4.07 9.34 -2.68
N ALA A 10 -5.34 9.16 -3.06
CA ALA A 10 -6.15 10.24 -3.61
C ALA A 10 -6.47 11.31 -2.56
N ARG A 11 -6.74 10.90 -1.32
CA ARG A 11 -6.89 11.86 -0.21
C ARG A 11 -5.56 12.55 0.14
N LEU A 12 -4.45 11.83 0.08
CA LEU A 12 -3.11 12.37 0.31
C LEU A 12 -2.75 13.43 -0.74
N CYS A 13 -3.06 13.18 -2.02
CA CYS A 13 -2.79 14.14 -3.08
C CYS A 13 -3.61 15.42 -2.96
N ARG A 14 -4.70 15.42 -2.17
CA ARG A 14 -5.51 16.60 -1.86
C ARG A 14 -5.21 17.20 -0.48
N GLY A 15 -4.26 16.64 0.27
CA GLY A 15 -3.95 17.08 1.64
C GLY A 15 -5.05 16.80 2.67
N GLU A 16 -5.96 15.86 2.38
CA GLU A 16 -7.14 15.57 3.21
C GLU A 16 -6.89 14.49 4.28
N LEU A 17 -5.69 13.89 4.29
CA LEU A 17 -5.33 12.93 5.32
C LEU A 17 -4.96 13.66 6.61
N PRO A 18 -5.56 13.27 7.76
CA PRO A 18 -5.15 13.83 9.04
C PRO A 18 -3.71 13.45 9.37
N GLY A 19 -3.01 14.33 10.11
CA GLY A 19 -1.64 14.13 10.53
C GLY A 19 -0.70 15.19 9.96
N ALA A 20 0.58 14.83 9.82
CA ALA A 20 1.65 15.78 9.50
C ALA A 20 1.52 16.45 8.12
N LEU A 21 0.71 15.89 7.21
CA LEU A 21 0.50 16.40 5.85
C LEU A 21 -0.92 16.93 5.64
N PHE A 22 -1.68 17.17 6.70
CA PHE A 22 -2.99 17.80 6.58
C PHE A 22 -2.85 19.21 5.97
N GLY A 23 -3.62 19.49 4.93
CA GLY A 23 -3.53 20.71 4.11
C GLY A 23 -2.33 20.75 3.16
N GLN A 24 -1.53 19.68 3.08
CA GLN A 24 -0.34 19.59 2.22
C GLN A 24 -0.47 18.43 1.23
N PRO A 25 -0.86 18.70 -0.03
CA PRO A 25 -0.81 17.72 -1.12
C PRO A 25 0.55 17.01 -1.19
N ALA A 26 0.52 15.68 -1.35
CA ALA A 26 1.76 14.91 -1.46
C ALA A 26 1.68 13.75 -2.46
N VAL A 27 2.84 13.44 -3.05
CA VAL A 27 2.99 12.45 -4.12
C VAL A 27 3.00 11.03 -3.56
N THR A 28 2.36 10.12 -4.28
CA THR A 28 2.45 8.67 -4.08
C THR A 28 3.27 8.02 -5.18
N LEU A 29 4.21 7.14 -4.82
CA LEU A 29 4.89 6.24 -5.74
C LEU A 29 4.35 4.83 -5.57
N ASP A 30 3.77 4.27 -6.62
CA ASP A 30 3.25 2.91 -6.63
C ASP A 30 4.24 1.99 -7.38
N ALA A 31 4.82 1.03 -6.64
CA ALA A 31 5.75 0.03 -7.13
C ALA A 31 5.09 -1.35 -7.21
N SER A 32 3.77 -1.40 -7.42
CA SER A 32 3.03 -2.64 -7.55
C SER A 32 3.27 -3.31 -8.91
N SER A 33 3.32 -4.64 -8.90
CA SER A 33 3.54 -5.46 -10.11
C SER A 33 2.39 -6.39 -10.47
N GLU A 34 1.33 -6.44 -9.65
CA GLU A 34 0.18 -7.33 -9.87
C GLU A 34 -0.83 -6.79 -10.89
N ASP A 35 -1.15 -5.50 -10.81
CA ASP A 35 -2.14 -4.84 -11.65
C ASP A 35 -1.48 -3.86 -12.63
N ASN A 36 -2.06 -3.70 -13.81
CA ASN A 36 -1.54 -2.76 -14.81
C ASN A 36 -1.78 -1.29 -14.40
N ALA A 37 -0.72 -0.47 -14.48
CA ALA A 37 -0.76 0.93 -14.09
C ALA A 37 -1.79 1.77 -14.88
N THR A 38 -1.85 1.61 -16.20
CA THR A 38 -2.66 2.49 -17.08
C THR A 38 -4.10 2.02 -17.23
N SER A 39 -4.36 0.71 -17.22
CA SER A 39 -5.70 0.16 -17.42
C SER A 39 -6.44 -0.17 -16.13
N VAL A 40 -5.74 -0.28 -14.99
CA VAL A 40 -6.35 -0.67 -13.71
C VAL A 40 -6.08 0.36 -12.60
N LEU A 41 -4.82 0.58 -12.23
CA LEU A 41 -4.49 1.38 -11.04
C LEU A 41 -4.80 2.87 -11.25
N GLY A 42 -4.37 3.45 -12.37
CA GLY A 42 -4.65 4.84 -12.75
C GLY A 42 -6.14 5.16 -12.78
N PRO A 43 -6.98 4.41 -13.52
CA PRO A 43 -8.43 4.62 -13.50
C PRO A 43 -9.06 4.49 -12.11
N ARG A 44 -8.65 3.53 -11.29
CA ARG A 44 -9.16 3.41 -9.89
C ARG A 44 -8.77 4.62 -9.03
N TYR A 45 -7.56 5.14 -9.22
CA TYR A 45 -7.08 6.34 -8.53
C TYR A 45 -7.83 7.59 -8.98
N LEU A 46 -8.06 7.77 -10.28
CA LEU A 46 -8.90 8.85 -10.82
C LEU A 46 -10.34 8.76 -10.30
N ALA A 47 -10.91 7.55 -10.23
CA ALA A 47 -12.24 7.32 -9.64
C ALA A 47 -12.30 7.60 -8.14
N ALA A 48 -11.16 7.65 -7.45
CA ALA A 48 -11.03 8.11 -6.07
C ALA A 48 -10.85 9.65 -5.95
N GLY A 49 -10.91 10.38 -7.07
CA GLY A 49 -10.67 11.82 -7.15
C GLY A 49 -9.19 12.19 -7.09
N GLY A 50 -8.30 11.26 -7.43
CA GLY A 50 -6.86 11.50 -7.47
C GLY A 50 -6.45 12.40 -8.65
N ASP A 51 -5.35 13.13 -8.48
CA ASP A 51 -4.71 13.89 -9.56
C ASP A 51 -3.62 13.03 -10.20
N PRO A 52 -3.71 12.68 -11.51
CA PRO A 52 -2.75 11.76 -12.14
C PRO A 52 -1.30 12.24 -12.08
N ARG A 53 -1.05 13.54 -11.87
CA ARG A 53 0.30 14.10 -11.69
C ARG A 53 0.91 13.77 -10.33
N MET A 54 0.09 13.35 -9.36
CA MET A 54 0.46 13.05 -7.98
C MET A 54 0.60 11.55 -7.69
N LEU A 55 0.44 10.71 -8.71
CA LEU A 55 0.67 9.27 -8.64
C LEU A 55 1.71 8.86 -9.69
N GLY A 56 2.90 8.48 -9.21
CA GLY A 56 3.95 7.89 -10.05
C GLY A 56 3.91 6.37 -9.98
N PHE A 57 4.35 5.72 -11.06
CA PHE A 57 4.54 4.27 -11.10
C PHE A 57 6.00 3.93 -11.39
N THR A 58 6.51 2.84 -10.80
CA THR A 58 7.80 2.30 -11.23
C THR A 58 7.67 1.69 -12.62
N THR A 59 8.62 1.97 -13.52
CA THR A 59 8.60 1.47 -14.90
C THR A 59 8.88 -0.03 -15.02
N VAL A 60 9.58 -0.58 -14.03
CA VAL A 60 9.87 -2.01 -13.91
C VAL A 60 9.61 -2.45 -12.47
N PRO A 61 9.13 -3.69 -12.24
CA PRO A 61 8.95 -4.24 -10.91
C PRO A 61 10.22 -4.10 -10.06
N VAL A 62 10.07 -3.71 -8.80
CA VAL A 62 11.18 -3.64 -7.85
C VAL A 62 11.56 -5.03 -7.38
N SER A 63 12.87 -5.30 -7.31
CA SER A 63 13.45 -6.56 -6.86
C SER A 63 14.59 -6.29 -5.88
N PHE A 64 14.35 -6.57 -4.61
CA PHE A 64 15.33 -6.42 -3.54
C PHE A 64 16.21 -7.67 -3.41
N PRO A 65 17.51 -7.49 -3.14
CA PRO A 65 18.17 -6.24 -2.73
C PRO A 65 18.69 -5.34 -3.88
N ALA A 66 18.55 -5.76 -5.14
CA ALA A 66 19.19 -5.08 -6.27
C ALA A 66 18.69 -3.64 -6.48
N ASP A 67 17.41 -3.38 -6.20
CA ASP A 67 16.75 -2.14 -6.59
C ASP A 67 16.64 -1.08 -5.49
N PHE A 68 17.35 -1.21 -4.36
CA PHE A 68 17.29 -0.22 -3.27
C PHE A 68 17.67 1.19 -3.74
N GLU A 69 18.77 1.32 -4.49
CA GLU A 69 19.23 2.64 -4.93
C GLU A 69 18.30 3.25 -5.99
N ARG A 70 17.77 2.40 -6.90
CA ARG A 70 16.76 2.85 -7.87
C ARG A 70 15.52 3.37 -7.16
N LEU A 71 14.98 2.61 -6.21
CA LEU A 71 13.81 3.03 -5.44
C LEU A 71 14.12 4.31 -4.66
N ARG A 72 15.26 4.38 -3.96
CA ARG A 72 15.67 5.56 -3.18
C ARG A 72 15.70 6.81 -4.04
N ARG A 73 16.35 6.74 -5.21
CA ARG A 73 16.40 7.85 -6.16
C ARG A 73 15.01 8.26 -6.62
N THR A 74 14.17 7.31 -7.07
CA THR A 74 12.82 7.63 -7.52
C THR A 74 11.97 8.28 -6.42
N VAL A 75 12.06 7.81 -5.17
CA VAL A 75 11.33 8.40 -4.04
C VAL A 75 11.80 9.83 -3.76
N LEU A 76 13.11 10.07 -3.74
CA LEU A 76 13.67 11.39 -3.46
C LEU A 76 13.40 12.39 -4.59
N ASP A 77 13.62 11.99 -5.84
CA ASP A 77 13.45 12.85 -7.02
C ASP A 77 11.99 13.29 -7.20
N ASN A 78 11.03 12.45 -6.81
CA ASN A 78 9.59 12.76 -6.89
C ASN A 78 9.03 13.31 -5.58
N HIS A 79 9.85 13.48 -4.54
CA HIS A 79 9.43 13.86 -3.19
C HIS A 79 8.23 13.01 -2.68
N ALA A 80 8.22 11.72 -3.02
CA ALA A 80 7.11 10.83 -2.70
C ALA A 80 6.98 10.65 -1.18
N ARG A 81 5.78 10.87 -0.65
CA ARG A 81 5.49 10.75 0.80
C ARG A 81 4.78 9.45 1.15
N LEU A 82 4.21 8.78 0.15
CA LEU A 82 3.69 7.42 0.23
C LEU A 82 4.35 6.57 -0.85
N VAL A 83 4.81 5.38 -0.48
CA VAL A 83 5.33 4.38 -1.40
C VAL A 83 4.58 3.09 -1.18
N ILE A 84 4.01 2.51 -2.24
CA ILE A 84 3.27 1.25 -2.19
C ILE A 84 4.13 0.17 -2.84
N VAL A 85 4.23 -1.00 -2.21
CA VAL A 85 4.93 -2.17 -2.76
C VAL A 85 4.01 -3.40 -2.68
N GLU A 86 3.51 -3.87 -3.82
CA GLU A 86 2.64 -5.04 -3.92
C GLU A 86 3.07 -6.00 -5.05
N PRO A 87 3.18 -7.31 -4.78
CA PRO A 87 3.23 -7.92 -3.46
C PRO A 87 4.61 -7.69 -2.85
N LEU A 88 4.67 -7.35 -1.56
CA LEU A 88 5.94 -7.14 -0.86
C LEU A 88 6.83 -8.38 -0.90
N SER A 89 6.22 -9.57 -0.81
CA SER A 89 6.96 -10.85 -0.93
C SER A 89 7.51 -11.08 -2.34
N GLY A 90 6.80 -10.65 -3.39
CA GLY A 90 7.30 -10.76 -4.76
C GLY A 90 8.43 -9.77 -5.06
N ALA A 91 8.45 -8.63 -4.37
CA ALA A 91 9.55 -7.68 -4.42
C ALA A 91 10.82 -8.17 -3.72
N LEU A 92 10.75 -9.20 -2.87
CA LEU A 92 11.93 -9.89 -2.37
C LEU A 92 12.38 -10.87 -3.46
N GLY A 93 13.35 -10.46 -4.28
CA GLY A 93 13.80 -11.25 -5.44
C GLY A 93 14.33 -12.63 -5.03
N GLY A 94 14.51 -13.53 -6.00
CA GLY A 94 14.87 -14.94 -5.74
C GLY A 94 16.19 -15.22 -4.99
N ARG A 95 16.95 -14.19 -4.61
CA ARG A 95 18.14 -14.29 -3.75
C ARG A 95 17.82 -14.12 -2.26
N VAL A 96 16.61 -13.70 -1.91
CA VAL A 96 16.14 -13.52 -0.53
C VAL A 96 15.23 -14.68 -0.18
N ASP A 97 15.61 -15.45 0.84
CA ASP A 97 14.71 -16.47 1.38
C ASP A 97 13.67 -15.77 2.27
N THR A 98 12.44 -15.69 1.77
CA THR A 98 11.32 -15.05 2.47
C THR A 98 10.87 -15.81 3.73
N HIS A 99 11.43 -16.99 4.00
CA HIS A 99 11.22 -17.75 5.23
C HIS A 99 12.35 -17.57 6.25
N ARG A 100 13.45 -16.90 5.88
CA ARG A 100 14.54 -16.57 6.81
C ARG A 100 14.35 -15.16 7.37
N ASP A 101 14.01 -15.11 8.65
CA ASP A 101 13.79 -13.87 9.39
C ASP A 101 14.92 -12.84 9.24
N ALA A 102 16.19 -13.29 9.21
CA ALA A 102 17.35 -12.40 9.07
C ALA A 102 17.38 -11.69 7.72
N ASP A 103 17.11 -12.41 6.63
CA ASP A 103 17.16 -11.86 5.27
C ASP A 103 16.01 -10.87 5.05
N VAL A 104 14.81 -11.22 5.52
CA VAL A 104 13.65 -10.32 5.48
C VAL A 104 13.91 -9.05 6.31
N ARG A 105 14.47 -9.18 7.52
CA ARG A 105 14.82 -8.02 8.37
C ARG A 105 15.87 -7.12 7.71
N ALA A 106 16.85 -7.70 7.03
CA ALA A 106 17.88 -6.92 6.32
C ALA A 106 17.24 -6.03 5.25
N VAL A 107 16.31 -6.58 4.46
CA VAL A 107 15.58 -5.80 3.45
C VAL A 107 14.67 -4.74 4.07
N LEU A 108 13.86 -5.12 5.05
CA LEU A 108 12.96 -4.18 5.73
C LEU A 108 13.73 -3.05 6.44
N GLY A 109 14.93 -3.33 6.95
CA GLY A 109 15.83 -2.33 7.53
C GLY A 109 16.31 -1.30 6.50
N ARG A 110 16.63 -1.74 5.27
CA ARG A 110 17.02 -0.84 4.17
C ARG A 110 15.83 -0.02 3.67
N LEU A 111 14.66 -0.62 3.50
CA LEU A 111 13.43 0.10 3.18
C LEU A 111 13.10 1.16 4.25
N ARG A 112 13.26 0.82 5.53
CA ARG A 112 13.11 1.80 6.63
C ARG A 112 14.07 2.97 6.48
N SER A 113 15.32 2.73 6.11
CA SER A 113 16.30 3.82 5.89
C SER A 113 15.84 4.77 4.79
N ILE A 114 15.37 4.23 3.65
CA ILE A 114 14.84 5.02 2.54
C ILE A 114 13.63 5.85 3.00
N ALA A 115 12.70 5.22 3.73
CA ALA A 115 11.54 5.91 4.27
C ALA A 115 11.92 7.06 5.21
N CYS A 116 12.91 6.84 6.08
CA CYS A 116 13.42 7.88 6.99
C CYS A 116 14.07 9.03 6.24
N ASP A 117 14.96 8.75 5.27
CA ASP A 117 15.65 9.78 4.48
C ASP A 117 14.68 10.67 3.71
N ALA A 118 13.62 10.07 3.15
CA ALA A 118 12.61 10.79 2.36
C ALA A 118 11.49 11.42 3.21
N GLY A 119 11.43 11.14 4.52
CA GLY A 119 10.27 11.47 5.36
C GLY A 119 8.97 10.82 4.85
N ALA A 120 9.07 9.65 4.23
CA ALA A 120 7.98 8.94 3.55
C ALA A 120 7.46 7.76 4.37
N THR A 121 6.28 7.26 4.00
CA THR A 121 5.74 5.98 4.49
C THR A 121 5.82 4.95 3.38
N ILE A 122 6.42 3.79 3.67
CA ILE A 122 6.39 2.63 2.76
C ILE A 122 5.35 1.63 3.28
N VAL A 123 4.36 1.32 2.44
CA VAL A 123 3.32 0.33 2.71
C VAL A 123 3.55 -0.87 1.80
N GLY A 124 3.90 -2.01 2.40
CA GLY A 124 3.96 -3.28 1.70
C GLY A 124 2.65 -4.05 1.83
N ILE A 125 2.19 -4.65 0.74
CA ILE A 125 0.99 -5.48 0.73
C ILE A 125 1.40 -6.95 0.68
N GLY A 126 0.84 -7.74 1.59
CA GLY A 126 1.08 -9.17 1.69
C GLY A 126 -0.21 -9.96 1.77
N HIS A 127 -0.17 -11.18 1.28
CA HIS A 127 -1.31 -12.09 1.26
C HIS A 127 -1.34 -12.99 2.50
N LEU A 128 -2.53 -13.43 2.89
CA LEU A 128 -2.69 -14.40 3.96
C LEU A 128 -2.72 -15.83 3.41
N THR A 129 -2.29 -16.80 4.21
CA THR A 129 -2.49 -18.22 3.96
C THR A 129 -3.98 -18.57 4.05
N LYS A 130 -4.35 -19.69 3.39
CA LYS A 130 -5.69 -20.28 3.45
C LYS A 130 -6.01 -20.94 4.80
N ALA A 131 -5.05 -20.99 5.74
CA ALA A 131 -5.25 -21.62 7.04
C ALA A 131 -6.36 -20.92 7.84
N SER A 132 -7.36 -21.66 8.29
CA SER A 132 -8.42 -21.17 9.16
C SER A 132 -8.02 -21.31 10.64
N GLY A 133 -8.59 -20.47 11.52
CA GLY A 133 -8.41 -20.57 12.97
C GLY A 133 -7.12 -19.98 13.56
N ALA A 134 -6.08 -19.72 12.76
CA ALA A 134 -4.85 -19.05 13.23
C ALA A 134 -5.03 -17.52 13.35
N ALA A 135 -4.29 -16.91 14.27
CA ALA A 135 -4.27 -15.45 14.43
C ALA A 135 -3.82 -14.78 13.11
N PRO A 136 -4.40 -13.62 12.71
CA PRO A 136 -4.11 -13.01 11.41
C PRO A 136 -2.62 -12.75 11.12
N LEU A 137 -1.84 -12.40 12.14
CA LEU A 137 -0.40 -12.15 12.00
C LEU A 137 0.39 -13.44 11.70
N ASP A 138 -0.05 -14.59 12.22
CA ASP A 138 0.55 -15.89 11.90
C ASP A 138 0.15 -16.39 10.51
N ARG A 139 -0.89 -15.80 9.93
CA ARG A 139 -1.37 -16.15 8.59
C ARG A 139 -0.71 -15.35 7.49
N LEU A 140 0.05 -14.30 7.77
CA LEU A 140 0.75 -13.56 6.72
C LEU A 140 1.75 -14.48 6.03
N LEU A 141 1.65 -14.60 4.70
CA LEU A 141 2.55 -15.42 3.90
C LEU A 141 3.99 -14.93 3.99
N GLY A 142 4.93 -15.88 4.11
CA GLY A 142 6.36 -15.61 4.27
C GLY A 142 6.79 -15.68 5.73
N SER A 143 7.71 -14.80 6.12
CA SER A 143 8.34 -14.80 7.43
C SER A 143 7.58 -13.94 8.46
N ARG A 144 7.60 -14.38 9.72
CA ARG A 144 7.14 -13.59 10.88
C ARG A 144 7.91 -12.28 11.07
N ALA A 145 9.06 -12.12 10.42
CA ALA A 145 9.81 -10.88 10.37
C ALA A 145 9.02 -9.71 9.76
N PHE A 146 8.13 -9.96 8.80
CA PHE A 146 7.30 -8.90 8.20
C PHE A 146 6.45 -8.18 9.26
N PRO A 147 5.52 -8.86 9.96
CA PRO A 147 4.72 -8.19 10.97
C PRO A 147 5.57 -7.79 12.17
N ALA A 148 6.67 -8.48 12.48
CA ALA A 148 7.55 -8.12 13.60
C ALA A 148 8.28 -6.79 13.38
N ALA A 149 8.77 -6.52 12.16
CA ALA A 149 9.51 -5.30 11.83
C ALA A 149 8.58 -4.10 11.52
N ALA A 150 7.37 -4.34 11.02
CA ALA A 150 6.41 -3.29 10.71
C ALA A 150 5.95 -2.51 11.95
N ARG A 151 5.76 -1.19 11.85
CA ARG A 151 5.25 -0.35 12.96
C ARG A 151 3.73 -0.39 13.09
N SER A 152 3.05 -0.61 11.98
CA SER A 152 1.62 -0.86 11.91
C SER A 152 1.36 -2.03 10.98
N VAL A 153 0.34 -2.83 11.27
CA VAL A 153 -0.16 -3.88 10.37
C VAL A 153 -1.66 -3.76 10.32
N LEU A 154 -2.18 -3.57 9.11
CA LEU A 154 -3.60 -3.48 8.80
C LEU A 154 -4.07 -4.78 8.16
N LEU A 155 -5.20 -5.29 8.62
CA LEU A 155 -5.87 -6.46 8.07
C LEU A 155 -7.14 -6.01 7.37
N LEU A 156 -7.27 -6.34 6.09
CA LEU A 156 -8.52 -6.19 5.34
C LEU A 156 -9.19 -7.57 5.24
N GLY A 157 -10.43 -7.67 5.72
CA GLY A 157 -11.24 -8.88 5.62
C GLY A 157 -12.71 -8.53 5.42
N SER A 158 -13.54 -9.54 5.14
CA SER A 158 -14.98 -9.37 5.04
C SER A 158 -15.64 -9.46 6.42
N HIS A 159 -16.64 -8.62 6.68
CA HIS A 159 -17.53 -8.67 7.84
C HIS A 159 -18.97 -8.49 7.37
N GLY A 160 -19.73 -9.59 7.29
CA GLY A 160 -21.03 -9.57 6.60
C GLY A 160 -20.87 -9.15 5.14
N ASP A 161 -21.64 -8.15 4.72
CA ASP A 161 -21.65 -7.61 3.35
C ASP A 161 -20.65 -6.46 3.13
N VAL A 162 -19.90 -6.06 4.17
CA VAL A 162 -18.90 -4.99 4.08
C VAL A 162 -17.48 -5.54 4.21
N LEU A 163 -16.51 -4.77 3.72
CA LEU A 163 -15.10 -5.01 4.03
C LEU A 163 -14.75 -4.24 5.31
N ALA A 164 -13.93 -4.82 6.18
CA ALA A 164 -13.44 -4.20 7.40
C ALA A 164 -11.91 -4.13 7.38
N LEU A 165 -11.38 -2.93 7.61
CA LEU A 165 -9.95 -2.66 7.77
C LEU A 165 -9.63 -2.50 9.26
N ALA A 166 -8.94 -3.48 9.84
CA ALA A 166 -8.61 -3.51 11.27
C ALA A 166 -7.11 -3.34 11.51
N SER A 167 -6.74 -2.58 12.54
CA SER A 167 -5.36 -2.48 13.01
C SER A 167 -5.01 -3.66 13.91
N VAL A 168 -4.28 -4.65 13.37
CA VAL A 168 -3.85 -5.84 14.13
C VAL A 168 -2.53 -5.62 14.87
N LYS A 169 -1.73 -4.63 14.44
CA LYS A 169 -0.52 -4.17 15.14
C LYS A 169 -0.41 -2.64 15.09
N SER A 170 0.00 -2.05 16.21
CA SER A 170 0.40 -0.64 16.31
C SER A 170 1.50 -0.53 17.37
N SER A 171 2.64 0.08 17.03
CA SER A 171 3.76 0.25 17.97
C SER A 171 3.65 1.50 18.85
N TYR A 172 2.93 2.55 18.42
CA TYR A 172 2.99 3.88 19.04
C TYR A 172 1.62 4.50 19.34
N GLY A 173 0.54 3.72 19.25
CA GLY A 173 -0.80 4.22 19.51
C GLY A 173 -1.80 3.10 19.78
N LEU A 174 -2.97 3.46 20.28
CA LEU A 174 -4.09 2.54 20.45
C LEU A 174 -4.51 1.95 19.10
N LYS A 175 -5.04 0.72 19.13
CA LYS A 175 -5.67 0.13 17.94
C LYS A 175 -7.01 0.85 17.73
N PRO A 176 -7.20 1.60 16.64
CA PRO A 176 -8.48 2.25 16.38
C PRO A 176 -9.57 1.20 16.14
N THR A 177 -10.82 1.62 16.28
CA THR A 177 -11.98 0.85 15.80
C THR A 177 -11.78 0.52 14.32
N PRO A 178 -12.09 -0.72 13.89
CA PRO A 178 -12.03 -1.06 12.47
C PRO A 178 -12.83 -0.09 11.61
N LEU A 179 -12.38 0.09 10.37
CA LEU A 179 -13.02 0.95 9.37
C LEU A 179 -13.73 0.08 8.33
N GLY A 180 -15.04 0.27 8.20
CA GLY A 180 -15.87 -0.33 7.16
C GLY A 180 -15.61 0.31 5.81
N LEU A 181 -15.59 -0.51 4.77
CA LEU A 181 -15.32 -0.15 3.39
C LEU A 181 -16.33 -0.85 2.47
N ALA A 182 -16.78 -0.14 1.44
CA ALA A 182 -17.51 -0.72 0.32
C ALA A 182 -16.77 -0.45 -0.98
N VAL A 183 -16.78 -1.43 -1.89
CA VAL A 183 -16.31 -1.22 -3.27
C VAL A 183 -17.50 -0.78 -4.12
N GLU A 184 -17.34 0.31 -4.85
CA GLU A 184 -18.39 0.88 -5.69
C GLU A 184 -17.93 0.97 -7.14
N GLY A 185 -18.78 0.53 -8.07
CA GLY A 185 -18.56 0.74 -9.49
C GLY A 185 -18.55 2.23 -9.84
N ARG A 186 -17.69 2.59 -10.80
CA ARG A 186 -17.58 3.93 -11.38
C ARG A 186 -17.32 3.80 -12.87
N THR A 187 -17.85 4.72 -13.64
CA THR A 187 -17.51 4.88 -15.06
C THR A 187 -16.84 6.23 -15.21
N LEU A 188 -15.62 6.21 -15.75
CA LEU A 188 -14.86 7.41 -16.06
C LEU A 188 -14.93 7.69 -17.55
N GLU A 189 -14.96 8.96 -17.92
CA GLU A 189 -14.70 9.40 -19.30
C GLU A 189 -13.29 9.98 -19.36
N VAL A 190 -12.43 9.34 -20.16
CA VAL A 190 -11.04 9.75 -20.37
C VAL A 190 -10.78 9.68 -21.87
N ASP A 191 -10.37 10.81 -22.47
CA ASP A 191 -10.08 10.93 -23.91
C ASP A 191 -11.21 10.34 -24.80
N ASP A 192 -12.45 10.73 -24.52
CA ASP A 192 -13.68 10.26 -25.20
C ASP A 192 -13.93 8.74 -25.11
N LYS A 193 -13.27 8.05 -24.18
CA LYS A 193 -13.48 6.62 -23.89
C LYS A 193 -14.08 6.43 -22.51
N GLN A 194 -15.07 5.54 -22.43
CA GLN A 194 -15.63 5.09 -21.17
C GLN A 194 -14.78 3.96 -20.57
N ILE A 195 -14.33 4.17 -19.33
CA ILE A 195 -13.59 3.19 -18.56
C ILE A 195 -14.42 2.79 -17.35
N ASN A 196 -14.89 1.54 -17.34
CA ASN A 196 -15.54 0.94 -16.18
C ASN A 196 -14.47 0.53 -15.17
N THR A 197 -14.57 1.08 -13.96
CA THR A 197 -13.63 0.88 -12.86
C THR A 197 -14.40 0.86 -11.54
N SER A 198 -13.68 0.94 -10.43
CA SER A 198 -14.28 1.03 -9.11
C SER A 198 -13.49 1.95 -8.18
N THR A 199 -14.15 2.43 -7.14
CA THR A 199 -13.55 3.15 -6.02
C THR A 199 -13.94 2.49 -4.70
N VAL A 200 -13.31 2.93 -3.61
CA VAL A 200 -13.68 2.50 -2.25
C VAL A 200 -14.39 3.65 -1.53
N ARG A 201 -15.54 3.37 -0.91
CA ARG A 201 -16.21 4.29 0.01
C ARG A 201 -15.93 3.87 1.44
N LEU A 202 -15.53 4.84 2.27
CA LEU A 202 -15.36 4.65 3.71
C LEU A 202 -16.74 4.74 4.39
N LEU A 203 -17.09 3.72 5.19
CA LEU A 203 -18.41 3.59 5.82
C LEU A 203 -18.43 4.01 7.30
N GLY A 204 -17.26 4.21 7.92
CA GLY A 204 -17.15 4.43 9.36
C GLY A 204 -16.94 3.12 10.12
N VAL A 205 -17.53 2.94 11.29
CA VAL A 205 -17.41 1.69 12.05
C VAL A 205 -18.29 0.61 11.37
N PRO A 206 -17.72 -0.56 10.98
CA PRO A 206 -18.44 -1.65 10.34
C PRO A 206 -19.31 -2.45 11.32
#